data_AF-A0A946KWL3-F1
#
_entry.id   AF-A0A946KWL3-F1
#
_cell.length_a   1.000
_cell.length_b   1.000
_cell.length_c   1.000
_cell.angle_alpha   90.00
_cell.angle_beta   90.00
_cell.angle_gamma   90.00
#
_symmetry.space_group_name_H-M   'P 1'
#
loop_
_entity.id
_entity.type
_entity.pdbx_description
1 polymer ?
#
loop_
_entity_poly.entity_id
_entity_poly.type
_entity_poly.pdbx_seq_one_letter_code
_entity_poly.pdbx_strand_id
1 'polypeptide(L)'
;MSNYLLHARKLIYVIIFGALVWFISFTIFPENQIIKISVGDISPVSFTAPNYIEVIDEEQTAINKALAVESVNPIYSIDTTINDAVINGVKDMFLAVIEARILETLIVNDSDIVTENTEPEVEIKNLTKLEQIEKITESLLFSTISTATIEVLVEISNYDLNNKSNYLAQLELEAKSQANDILNNGINNENLNGLRQSIVSNPPYLDLTSDLFLLIPENRLRSSVSEIIAENLVSNQKLEEDLWNNQKQQISDSVEPVVIKFFENDLIIQEGTIVNQIQYNTLDSFGYLSGESRTIQTAALPIIFSIFLL
;
A
#
# COMPACT_ATOMS: atom_id res chain seq x y z
N MET A 1 -65.45 62.98 35.53
CA MET A 1 -64.75 62.21 36.59
C MET A 1 -64.70 60.69 36.34
N SER A 2 -65.72 60.07 35.72
CA SER A 2 -65.81 58.59 35.56
C SER A 2 -64.74 57.96 34.64
N ASN A 3 -64.34 58.61 33.54
CA ASN A 3 -63.38 58.03 32.59
C ASN A 3 -61.94 57.96 33.13
N TYR A 4 -61.50 58.92 33.96
CA TYR A 4 -60.14 58.90 34.54
C TYR A 4 -59.92 57.71 35.49
N LEU A 5 -60.95 57.33 36.24
CA LEU A 5 -60.90 56.18 37.15
C LEU A 5 -60.81 54.85 36.38
N LEU A 6 -61.46 54.79 35.22
CA LEU A 6 -61.43 53.62 34.33
C LEU A 6 -60.06 53.47 33.63
N HIS A 7 -59.45 54.58 33.21
CA HIS A 7 -58.09 54.59 32.65
C HIS A 7 -57.02 54.23 33.69
N ALA A 8 -57.13 54.75 34.92
CA ALA A 8 -56.21 54.39 36.01
C ALA A 8 -56.25 52.89 36.34
N ARG A 9 -57.45 52.29 36.34
CA ARG A 9 -57.62 50.86 36.60
C ARG A 9 -57.05 49.99 35.48
N LYS A 10 -57.20 50.40 34.21
CA LYS A 10 -56.53 49.74 33.08
C LYS A 10 -55.01 49.80 33.19
N LEU A 11 -54.46 50.95 33.58
CA LEU A 11 -53.02 51.14 33.73
C LEU A 11 -52.44 50.24 34.84
N ILE A 12 -53.15 50.07 35.95
CA ILE A 12 -52.75 49.12 37.01
C ILE A 12 -52.72 47.67 36.49
N TYR A 13 -53.72 47.23 35.72
CA TYR A 13 -53.72 45.88 35.17
C TYR A 13 -52.56 45.65 34.18
N VAL A 14 -52.20 46.65 33.37
CA VAL A 14 -51.05 46.57 32.46
C VAL A 14 -49.74 46.44 33.23
N ILE A 15 -49.57 47.21 34.31
CA ILE A 15 -48.37 47.13 35.16
C ILE A 15 -48.26 45.76 35.82
N ILE A 16 -49.35 45.25 36.39
CA ILE A 16 -49.37 43.93 37.06
C ILE A 16 -49.10 42.82 36.06
N PHE A 17 -49.71 42.87 34.88
CA PHE A 17 -49.48 41.89 33.83
C PHE A 17 -48.05 41.93 33.30
N GLY A 18 -47.50 43.13 33.06
CA GLY A 18 -46.11 43.32 32.67
C GLY A 18 -45.14 42.77 33.71
N ALA A 19 -45.39 43.02 35.00
CA ALA A 19 -44.58 42.49 36.10
C ALA A 19 -44.67 40.96 36.21
N LEU A 20 -45.86 40.38 36.02
CA LEU A 20 -46.06 38.92 36.04
C LEU A 20 -45.35 38.24 34.87
N VAL A 21 -45.49 38.78 33.66
CA VAL A 21 -44.80 38.25 32.47
C VAL A 21 -43.28 38.38 32.64
N TRP A 22 -42.81 39.51 33.16
CA TRP A 22 -41.39 39.71 33.46
C TRP A 22 -40.87 38.71 34.49
N PHE A 23 -41.62 38.47 35.58
CA PHE A 23 -41.26 37.52 36.62
C PHE A 23 -41.24 36.08 36.10
N ILE A 24 -42.27 35.66 35.34
CA ILE A 24 -42.36 34.33 34.74
C ILE A 24 -41.21 34.12 33.75
N SER A 25 -40.86 35.13 32.95
CA SER A 25 -39.73 35.06 32.02
C SER A 25 -38.39 34.88 32.74
N PHE A 26 -38.21 35.45 33.93
CA PHE A 26 -36.98 35.33 34.72
C PHE A 26 -36.91 34.00 35.50
N THR A 27 -38.07 33.45 35.91
CA THR A 27 -38.12 32.25 36.76
C THR A 27 -38.09 30.95 35.96
N ILE A 28 -38.61 30.94 34.73
CA ILE A 28 -38.69 29.73 33.88
C ILE A 28 -37.40 29.49 33.09
N PHE A 29 -36.59 30.52 32.85
CA PHE A 29 -35.36 30.41 32.07
C PHE A 29 -34.14 30.74 32.93
N PRO A 30 -33.55 29.75 33.64
CA PRO A 30 -32.27 29.96 34.29
C PRO A 30 -31.29 30.54 33.26
N GLU A 31 -30.51 31.51 33.73
CA GLU A 31 -29.42 32.10 32.98
C GLU A 31 -28.37 31.00 32.78
N ASN A 32 -28.46 30.24 31.68
CA ASN A 32 -27.31 29.49 31.19
C ASN A 32 -26.27 30.55 30.87
N GLN A 33 -25.40 30.82 31.84
CA GLN A 33 -24.32 31.79 31.69
C GLN A 33 -23.44 31.27 30.56
N ILE A 34 -23.33 32.07 29.51
CA ILE A 34 -22.41 31.79 28.40
C ILE A 34 -21.01 31.92 28.98
N ILE A 35 -20.31 30.79 29.12
CA ILE A 35 -18.99 30.77 29.72
C ILE A 35 -17.96 30.80 28.59
N LYS A 36 -17.10 31.82 28.61
CA LYS A 36 -15.97 31.93 27.69
C LYS A 36 -14.85 31.04 28.21
N ILE A 37 -14.87 29.77 27.83
CA ILE A 37 -13.85 28.79 28.14
C ILE A 37 -13.37 28.16 26.84
N SER A 38 -12.06 27.97 26.70
CA SER A 38 -11.41 27.36 25.53
C SER A 38 -10.63 26.12 25.94
N VAL A 39 -10.27 25.29 24.97
CA VAL A 39 -9.38 24.14 25.22
C VAL A 39 -8.04 24.63 25.76
N GLY A 40 -7.59 24.03 26.86
CA GLY A 40 -6.38 24.42 27.59
C GLY A 40 -6.60 25.41 28.74
N ASP A 41 -7.79 26.01 28.86
CA ASP A 41 -8.12 26.86 30.01
C ASP A 41 -8.37 26.02 31.26
N ILE A 42 -8.24 26.65 32.44
CA ILE A 42 -8.61 26.04 33.72
C ILE A 42 -10.12 26.25 33.95
N SER A 43 -10.83 25.17 34.24
CA SER A 43 -12.27 25.23 34.52
C SER A 43 -12.56 26.07 35.76
N PRO A 44 -13.37 27.14 35.67
CA PRO A 44 -13.67 28.01 36.79
C PRO A 44 -14.65 27.38 37.79
N VAL A 45 -15.40 26.37 37.36
CA VAL A 45 -16.38 25.63 38.15
C VAL A 45 -16.40 24.17 37.70
N SER A 46 -17.05 23.30 38.48
CA SER A 46 -17.32 21.93 38.05
C SER A 46 -18.60 21.90 37.21
N PHE A 47 -18.60 21.13 36.12
CA PHE A 47 -19.78 20.93 35.28
C PHE A 47 -20.24 19.49 35.32
N THR A 48 -21.54 19.29 35.43
CA THR A 48 -22.20 18.00 35.33
C THR A 48 -23.16 17.99 34.14
N ALA A 49 -23.37 16.81 33.55
CA ALA A 49 -24.26 16.65 32.41
C ALA A 49 -25.74 16.85 32.83
N PRO A 50 -26.47 17.79 32.23
CA PRO A 50 -27.88 18.02 32.57
C PRO A 50 -28.82 16.95 32.01
N ASN A 51 -28.39 16.21 30.99
CA ASN A 51 -29.12 15.13 30.34
C ASN A 51 -28.15 14.23 29.56
N TYR A 52 -28.66 13.10 29.06
CA TYR A 52 -27.87 12.17 28.26
C TYR A 52 -27.38 12.79 26.95
N ILE A 53 -26.10 12.61 26.64
CA ILE A 53 -25.53 12.92 25.32
C ILE A 53 -24.45 11.93 24.93
N GLU A 54 -24.29 11.75 23.62
CA GLU A 54 -23.18 11.03 23.01
C GLU A 54 -22.28 12.05 22.29
N VAL A 55 -21.00 12.08 22.64
CA VAL A 55 -20.01 12.96 22.02
C VAL A 55 -18.95 12.09 21.35
N ILE A 56 -18.62 12.43 20.11
CA ILE A 56 -17.59 11.73 19.35
C ILE A 56 -16.22 12.26 19.78
N ASP A 57 -15.33 11.34 20.14
CA ASP A 57 -13.92 11.63 20.34
C ASP A 57 -13.19 11.61 19.00
N GLU A 58 -13.13 12.78 18.37
CA GLU A 58 -12.47 12.95 17.07
C GLU A 58 -10.96 12.64 17.12
N GLU A 59 -10.30 12.93 18.25
CA GLU A 59 -8.87 12.69 18.43
C GLU A 59 -8.58 11.19 18.50
N GLN A 60 -9.25 10.48 19.42
CA GLN A 60 -9.07 9.04 19.56
C GLN A 60 -9.56 8.28 18.31
N THR A 61 -10.61 8.76 17.65
CA THR A 61 -11.07 8.20 16.37
C THR A 61 -10.00 8.37 15.29
N ALA A 62 -9.38 9.55 15.18
CA ALA A 62 -8.31 9.80 14.22
C ALA A 62 -7.07 8.92 14.49
N ILE A 63 -6.71 8.74 15.76
CA ILE A 63 -5.63 7.83 16.17
C ILE A 63 -5.96 6.39 15.75
N ASN A 64 -7.18 5.91 16.03
CA ASN A 64 -7.61 4.57 15.65
C ASN A 64 -7.59 4.38 14.12
N LYS A 65 -8.01 5.39 13.36
CA LYS A 65 -7.91 5.40 11.89
C LYS A 65 -6.48 5.30 11.41
N ALA A 66 -5.56 6.10 11.96
CA ALA A 66 -4.16 6.08 11.59
C ALA A 66 -3.53 4.70 11.85
N LEU A 67 -3.75 4.13 13.04
CA LEU A 67 -3.26 2.79 13.39
C LEU A 67 -3.83 1.69 12.48
N ALA A 68 -5.13 1.78 12.14
CA ALA A 68 -5.76 0.84 11.23
C ALA A 68 -5.15 0.92 9.82
N VAL A 69 -4.93 2.14 9.30
CA VAL A 69 -4.29 2.38 7.99
C VAL A 69 -2.84 1.88 7.96
N GLU A 70 -2.07 2.10 9.03
CA GLU A 70 -0.68 1.62 9.13
C GLU A 70 -0.57 0.09 9.13
N SER A 71 -1.60 -0.61 9.62
CA SER A 71 -1.65 -2.07 9.62
C SER A 71 -1.94 -2.71 8.25
N VAL A 72 -2.30 -1.91 7.23
CA VAL A 72 -2.67 -2.42 5.90
C VAL A 72 -1.42 -2.81 5.12
N ASN A 73 -1.25 -4.11 4.90
CA ASN A 73 -0.16 -4.66 4.09
C ASN A 73 -0.20 -4.13 2.64
N PRO A 74 0.97 -3.88 2.01
CA PRO A 74 1.04 -3.55 0.60
C PRO A 74 0.45 -4.64 -0.30
N ILE A 75 -0.15 -4.22 -1.40
CA ILE A 75 -0.75 -5.13 -2.41
C ILE A 75 0.18 -5.17 -3.61
N TYR A 76 0.60 -6.37 -4.01
CA TYR A 76 1.47 -6.59 -5.15
C TYR A 76 0.76 -7.37 -6.25
N SER A 77 1.10 -7.05 -7.49
CA SER A 77 0.78 -7.85 -8.67
C SER A 77 2.06 -8.45 -9.27
N ILE A 78 1.89 -9.50 -10.08
CA ILE A 78 2.99 -10.11 -10.83
C ILE A 78 2.96 -9.55 -12.25
N ASP A 79 4.05 -8.92 -12.66
CA ASP A 79 4.25 -8.48 -14.04
C ASP A 79 4.76 -9.65 -14.88
N THR A 80 3.84 -10.34 -15.54
CA THR A 80 4.16 -11.50 -16.39
C THR A 80 4.94 -11.14 -17.64
N THR A 81 4.97 -9.86 -18.05
CA THR A 81 5.73 -9.44 -19.25
C THR A 81 7.24 -9.57 -19.04
N ILE A 82 7.67 -9.45 -17.78
CA ILE A 82 9.06 -9.63 -17.37
C ILE A 82 9.45 -11.12 -17.38
N ASN A 83 8.50 -12.02 -17.11
CA ASN A 83 8.76 -13.45 -17.06
C ASN A 83 9.28 -13.97 -18.41
N ASP A 84 8.71 -13.51 -19.52
CA ASP A 84 9.15 -13.90 -20.85
C ASP A 84 10.62 -13.54 -21.12
N ALA A 85 11.08 -12.38 -20.62
CA ALA A 85 12.47 -11.97 -20.75
C ALA A 85 13.42 -12.91 -20.00
N VAL A 86 13.05 -13.34 -18.79
CA VAL A 86 13.84 -14.32 -18.00
C VAL A 86 13.90 -15.67 -18.70
N ILE A 87 12.76 -16.17 -19.19
CA ILE A 87 12.67 -17.46 -19.88
C ILE A 87 13.46 -17.44 -21.19
N ASN A 88 13.44 -16.31 -21.91
CA ASN A 88 14.27 -16.13 -23.10
C ASN A 88 15.76 -16.03 -22.75
N GLY A 89 16.14 -15.34 -21.67
CA GLY A 89 17.55 -15.30 -21.22
C GLY A 89 18.11 -16.69 -20.92
N VAL A 90 17.33 -17.55 -20.23
CA VAL A 90 17.70 -18.96 -20.03
C VAL A 90 17.89 -19.67 -21.38
N LYS A 91 16.93 -19.55 -22.29
CA LYS A 91 17.03 -20.15 -23.64
C LYS A 91 18.26 -19.66 -24.40
N ASP A 92 18.53 -18.37 -24.40
CA ASP A 92 19.64 -17.76 -25.14
C ASP A 92 20.99 -18.26 -24.64
N MET A 93 21.12 -18.53 -23.34
CA MET A 93 22.32 -19.19 -22.80
C MET A 93 22.48 -20.61 -23.37
N PHE A 94 21.44 -21.44 -23.36
CA PHE A 94 21.53 -22.79 -23.94
C PHE A 94 21.82 -22.76 -25.46
N LEU A 95 21.23 -21.80 -26.19
CA LEU A 95 21.53 -21.58 -27.61
C LEU A 95 23.00 -21.18 -27.83
N ALA A 96 23.53 -20.27 -27.02
CA ALA A 96 24.93 -19.87 -27.10
C ALA A 96 25.89 -21.06 -26.91
N VAL A 97 25.55 -22.05 -26.08
CA VAL A 97 26.34 -23.29 -25.94
C VAL A 97 26.30 -24.14 -27.22
N ILE A 98 25.18 -24.15 -27.94
CA ILE A 98 25.08 -24.86 -29.23
C ILE A 98 25.87 -24.12 -30.31
N GLU A 99 25.71 -22.79 -30.41
CA GLU A 99 26.42 -21.92 -31.35
C GLU A 99 27.93 -21.88 -31.09
N ALA A 100 28.35 -22.16 -29.85
CA ALA A 100 29.76 -22.26 -29.50
C ALA A 100 30.46 -23.46 -30.15
N ARG A 101 29.75 -24.48 -30.65
CA ARG A 101 30.35 -25.66 -31.28
C ARG A 101 31.20 -25.35 -32.51
N ILE A 102 30.88 -24.27 -33.20
CA ILE A 102 31.54 -23.86 -34.43
C ILE A 102 32.04 -22.41 -34.35
N LEU A 103 33.04 -22.12 -35.16
CA LEU A 103 33.46 -20.77 -35.48
C LEU A 103 33.23 -20.54 -36.97
N GLU A 104 32.50 -19.47 -37.28
CA GLU A 104 32.28 -19.02 -38.64
C GLU A 104 33.21 -17.84 -38.93
N THR A 105 34.05 -17.97 -39.94
CA THR A 105 34.95 -16.90 -40.38
C THR A 105 34.66 -16.53 -41.82
N LEU A 106 34.43 -15.24 -42.08
CA LEU A 106 34.25 -14.73 -43.43
C LEU A 106 35.57 -14.86 -44.22
N ILE A 107 35.49 -15.46 -45.40
CA ILE A 107 36.61 -15.51 -46.33
C ILE A 107 36.67 -14.15 -47.05
N VAL A 108 37.68 -13.34 -46.73
CA VAL A 108 37.92 -12.06 -47.41
C VAL A 108 39.04 -12.27 -48.42
N ASN A 109 38.68 -12.36 -49.70
CA ASN A 109 39.65 -12.32 -50.79
C ASN A 109 39.97 -10.87 -51.16
N ASP A 110 41.22 -10.44 -50.95
CA ASP A 110 41.71 -9.09 -51.31
C ASP A 110 41.64 -8.77 -52.82
N SER A 111 41.37 -9.77 -53.66
CA SER A 111 41.40 -9.67 -55.14
C SER A 111 40.04 -9.59 -55.83
N ASP A 112 38.93 -9.73 -55.10
CA ASP A 112 37.60 -9.78 -55.71
C ASP A 112 36.95 -8.39 -55.71
N ILE A 113 36.68 -7.86 -56.90
CA ILE A 113 35.82 -6.68 -57.08
C ILE A 113 34.44 -7.09 -56.57
N VAL A 114 34.06 -6.60 -55.39
CA VAL A 114 32.73 -6.83 -54.80
C VAL A 114 31.69 -6.26 -55.77
N THR A 115 31.02 -7.14 -56.52
CA THR A 115 29.86 -6.78 -57.33
C THR A 115 28.59 -7.00 -56.50
N GLU A 116 27.50 -6.29 -56.81
CA GLU A 116 26.24 -6.34 -56.04
C GLU A 116 25.61 -7.75 -55.89
N ASN A 117 26.14 -8.78 -56.57
CA ASN A 117 25.62 -10.16 -56.57
C ASN A 117 26.58 -11.22 -56.01
N THR A 118 27.62 -10.84 -55.26
CA THR A 118 28.56 -11.82 -54.65
C THR A 118 28.13 -12.14 -53.23
N GLU A 119 27.66 -13.37 -52.97
CA GLU A 119 27.39 -13.86 -51.62
C GLU A 119 28.72 -14.11 -50.88
N PRO A 120 28.86 -13.69 -49.61
CA PRO A 120 30.08 -13.90 -48.85
C PRO A 120 30.30 -15.39 -48.56
N GLU A 121 31.50 -15.89 -48.84
CA GLU A 121 31.88 -17.26 -48.52
C GLU A 121 32.31 -17.36 -47.05
N VAL A 122 31.84 -18.40 -46.35
CA VAL A 122 32.07 -18.58 -44.91
C VAL A 122 32.78 -19.90 -44.67
N GLU A 123 33.90 -19.87 -43.95
CA GLU A 123 34.57 -21.06 -43.46
C GLU A 123 33.99 -21.45 -42.08
N ILE A 124 33.58 -22.71 -41.94
CA ILE A 124 33.03 -23.26 -40.69
C ILE A 124 34.07 -24.19 -40.07
N LYS A 125 34.62 -23.80 -38.91
CA LYS A 125 35.54 -24.62 -38.13
C LYS A 125 34.81 -25.20 -36.92
N ASN A 126 34.85 -26.53 -36.75
CA ASN A 126 34.43 -27.17 -35.50
C ASN A 126 35.43 -26.86 -34.38
N LEU A 127 34.93 -26.37 -33.25
CA LEU A 127 35.73 -26.02 -32.08
C LEU A 127 35.92 -27.21 -31.14
N THR A 128 37.10 -27.33 -30.55
CA THR A 128 37.38 -28.28 -29.46
C THR A 128 36.65 -27.89 -28.18
N LYS A 129 36.46 -28.82 -27.23
CA LYS A 129 35.82 -28.53 -25.93
C LYS A 129 36.44 -27.30 -25.23
N LEU A 130 37.76 -27.15 -25.28
CA LEU A 130 38.46 -26.02 -24.66
C LEU A 130 38.16 -24.70 -25.37
N GLU A 131 38.23 -24.66 -26.70
CA GLU A 131 37.89 -23.47 -27.49
C GLU A 131 36.40 -23.08 -27.31
N GLN A 132 35.49 -24.07 -27.17
CA GLN A 132 34.08 -23.82 -26.88
C GLN A 132 33.90 -23.14 -25.52
N ILE A 133 34.57 -23.64 -24.47
CA ILE A 133 34.50 -23.07 -23.12
C ILE A 133 35.06 -21.64 -23.11
N GLU A 134 36.18 -21.39 -23.79
CA GLU A 134 36.77 -20.06 -23.93
C GLU A 134 35.79 -19.08 -24.59
N LYS A 135 35.23 -19.46 -25.76
CA LYS A 135 34.24 -18.66 -26.49
C LYS A 135 32.99 -18.33 -25.65
N ILE A 136 32.50 -19.28 -24.85
CA ILE A 136 31.32 -19.06 -23.98
C ILE A 136 31.68 -18.14 -22.82
N THR A 137 32.86 -18.30 -22.22
CA THR A 137 33.30 -17.50 -21.07
C THR A 137 33.50 -16.03 -21.43
N GLU A 138 33.84 -15.73 -22.69
CA GLU A 138 33.93 -14.35 -23.21
C GLU A 138 32.55 -13.70 -23.45
N SER A 139 31.46 -14.48 -23.45
CA SER A 139 30.11 -13.96 -23.63
C SER A 139 29.59 -13.26 -22.38
N LEU A 140 28.98 -12.09 -22.56
CA LEU A 140 28.31 -11.36 -21.48
C LEU A 140 27.22 -12.18 -20.80
N LEU A 141 26.56 -13.08 -21.54
CA LEU A 141 25.52 -13.97 -21.02
C LEU A 141 26.02 -14.90 -19.90
N PHE A 142 27.33 -15.19 -19.85
CA PHE A 142 27.93 -16.12 -18.89
C PHE A 142 28.88 -15.44 -17.90
N SER A 143 28.85 -14.11 -17.81
CA SER A 143 29.84 -13.33 -17.05
C SER A 143 29.93 -13.65 -15.55
N THR A 144 28.83 -14.16 -14.96
CA THR A 144 28.75 -14.57 -13.54
C THR A 144 28.66 -16.09 -13.35
N ILE A 145 28.56 -16.85 -14.45
CA ILE A 145 28.38 -18.29 -14.44
C ILE A 145 29.73 -18.95 -14.22
N SER A 146 29.74 -20.01 -13.41
CA SER A 146 31.00 -20.71 -13.15
C SER A 146 31.48 -21.46 -14.39
N THR A 147 32.80 -21.52 -14.59
CA THR A 147 33.41 -22.36 -15.64
C THR A 147 32.99 -23.83 -15.49
N ALA A 148 32.75 -24.31 -14.26
CA ALA A 148 32.28 -25.66 -14.00
C ALA A 148 30.88 -25.93 -14.59
N THR A 149 30.00 -24.92 -14.59
CA THR A 149 28.69 -24.97 -15.25
C THR A 149 28.83 -24.95 -16.76
N ILE A 150 29.68 -24.07 -17.30
CA ILE A 150 29.96 -24.02 -18.75
C ILE A 150 30.49 -25.38 -19.24
N GLU A 151 31.43 -25.99 -18.51
CA GLU A 151 31.96 -27.32 -18.82
C GLU A 151 30.87 -28.39 -18.90
N VAL A 152 29.92 -28.40 -17.96
CA VAL A 152 28.78 -29.33 -17.95
C VAL A 152 27.92 -29.14 -19.19
N LEU A 153 27.54 -27.90 -19.50
CA LEU A 153 26.70 -27.61 -20.66
C LEU A 153 27.40 -27.99 -21.98
N VAL A 154 28.69 -27.68 -22.12
CA VAL A 154 29.51 -28.04 -23.27
C VAL A 154 29.66 -29.55 -23.40
N GLU A 155 29.80 -30.28 -22.29
CA GLU A 155 29.92 -31.74 -22.30
C GLU A 155 28.63 -32.41 -22.79
N ILE A 156 27.48 -31.98 -22.27
CA ILE A 156 26.17 -32.45 -22.73
C ILE A 156 25.95 -32.08 -24.20
N SER A 157 26.29 -30.84 -24.57
CA SER A 157 26.17 -30.34 -25.95
C SER A 157 26.97 -31.19 -26.96
N ASN A 158 28.22 -31.52 -26.64
CA ASN A 158 29.04 -32.37 -27.51
C ASN A 158 28.56 -33.83 -27.49
N TYR A 159 28.06 -34.33 -26.36
CA TYR A 159 27.45 -35.66 -26.29
C TYR A 159 26.22 -35.75 -27.20
N ASP A 160 25.33 -34.76 -27.16
CA ASP A 160 24.15 -34.69 -28.03
C ASP A 160 24.52 -34.68 -29.51
N LEU A 161 25.54 -33.91 -29.90
CA LEU A 161 26.03 -33.89 -31.28
C LEU A 161 26.52 -35.27 -31.75
N ASN A 162 27.28 -35.96 -30.90
CA ASN A 162 27.91 -37.24 -31.26
C ASN A 162 26.92 -38.42 -31.23
N ASN A 163 25.93 -38.38 -30.33
CA ASN A 163 25.03 -39.51 -30.07
C ASN A 163 23.60 -39.26 -30.57
N LYS A 164 23.31 -38.09 -31.15
CA LYS A 164 21.97 -37.68 -31.61
C LYS A 164 20.91 -37.73 -30.49
N SER A 165 21.33 -37.45 -29.26
CA SER A 165 20.45 -37.23 -28.12
C SER A 165 20.00 -35.76 -28.04
N ASN A 166 19.13 -35.44 -27.09
CA ASN A 166 18.56 -34.11 -26.86
C ASN A 166 18.62 -33.70 -25.39
N TYR A 167 19.65 -34.16 -24.65
CA TYR A 167 19.76 -33.93 -23.22
C TYR A 167 19.93 -32.46 -22.86
N LEU A 168 20.63 -31.68 -23.70
CA LEU A 168 20.77 -30.25 -23.47
C LEU A 168 19.42 -29.54 -23.57
N ALA A 169 18.57 -29.94 -24.53
CA ALA A 169 17.22 -29.40 -24.68
C ALA A 169 16.29 -29.84 -23.53
N GLN A 170 16.43 -31.06 -23.01
CA GLN A 170 15.71 -31.50 -21.80
C GLN A 170 16.11 -30.64 -20.59
N LEU A 171 17.41 -30.36 -20.43
CA LEU A 171 17.92 -29.50 -19.37
C LEU A 171 17.43 -28.05 -19.50
N GLU A 172 17.37 -27.51 -20.73
CA GLU A 172 16.79 -26.19 -21.01
C GLU A 172 15.32 -26.13 -20.57
N LEU A 173 14.53 -27.12 -20.95
CA LEU A 173 13.09 -27.17 -20.61
C LEU A 173 12.88 -27.22 -19.10
N GLU A 174 13.65 -28.05 -18.41
CA GLU A 174 13.58 -28.15 -16.95
C GLU A 174 13.98 -26.84 -16.27
N ALA A 175 15.08 -26.21 -16.72
CA ALA A 175 15.52 -24.92 -16.21
C ALA A 175 14.45 -23.83 -16.38
N LYS A 176 13.80 -23.78 -17.56
CA LYS A 176 12.72 -22.83 -17.85
C LYS A 176 11.46 -23.12 -17.03
N SER A 177 11.10 -24.39 -16.86
CA SER A 177 9.96 -24.76 -16.01
C SER A 177 10.15 -24.27 -14.58
N GLN A 178 11.32 -24.52 -14.00
CA GLN A 178 11.63 -24.10 -12.64
C GLN A 178 11.74 -22.59 -12.50
N ALA A 179 12.37 -21.90 -13.45
CA ALA A 179 12.40 -20.44 -13.48
C ALA A 179 10.98 -19.86 -13.51
N ASN A 180 10.09 -20.44 -14.34
CA ASN A 180 8.69 -20.02 -14.43
C ASN A 180 7.93 -20.24 -13.12
N ASP A 181 8.13 -21.38 -12.45
CA ASP A 181 7.51 -21.66 -11.15
C ASP A 181 7.96 -20.66 -10.08
N ILE A 182 9.24 -20.29 -10.08
CA ILE A 182 9.79 -19.28 -9.18
C ILE A 182 9.17 -17.90 -9.48
N LEU A 183 9.09 -17.51 -10.75
CA LEU A 183 8.53 -16.23 -11.18
C LEU A 183 7.03 -16.12 -10.85
N ASN A 184 6.28 -17.21 -10.93
CA ASN A 184 4.84 -17.24 -10.60
C ASN A 184 4.55 -17.07 -9.11
N ASN A 185 5.54 -17.28 -8.23
CA ASN A 185 5.41 -16.92 -6.82
C ASN A 185 5.60 -15.41 -6.56
N GLY A 186 6.16 -14.70 -7.54
CA GLY A 186 6.51 -13.30 -7.45
C GLY A 186 7.81 -13.07 -6.69
N ILE A 187 8.66 -12.22 -7.26
CA ILE A 187 9.97 -11.86 -6.74
C ILE A 187 9.98 -10.36 -6.52
N ASN A 188 10.27 -9.93 -5.28
CA ASN A 188 10.44 -8.52 -4.98
C ASN A 188 11.92 -8.13 -5.10
N ASN A 189 12.17 -6.83 -5.25
CA ASN A 189 13.53 -6.34 -5.43
C ASN A 189 14.41 -6.55 -4.16
N GLU A 190 13.81 -6.56 -2.98
CA GLU A 190 14.51 -6.70 -1.70
C GLU A 190 15.02 -8.13 -1.45
N ASN A 191 14.28 -9.14 -1.93
CA ASN A 191 14.54 -10.55 -1.72
C ASN A 191 15.24 -11.23 -2.91
N LEU A 192 15.29 -10.58 -4.09
CA LEU A 192 15.87 -11.14 -5.31
C LEU A 192 17.27 -11.75 -5.08
N ASN A 193 18.17 -10.99 -4.45
CA ASN A 193 19.53 -11.47 -4.21
C ASN A 193 19.57 -12.64 -3.21
N GLY A 194 18.72 -12.61 -2.19
CA GLY A 194 18.57 -13.72 -1.24
C GLY A 194 18.02 -14.97 -1.90
N LEU A 195 17.04 -14.82 -2.81
CA LEU A 195 16.47 -15.90 -3.60
C LEU A 195 17.52 -16.53 -4.53
N ARG A 196 18.26 -15.71 -5.28
CA ARG A 196 19.37 -16.18 -6.14
C ARG A 196 20.39 -17.00 -5.35
N GLN A 197 20.83 -16.49 -4.20
CA GLN A 197 21.76 -17.21 -3.31
C GLN A 197 21.17 -18.51 -2.76
N SER A 198 19.88 -18.50 -2.40
CA SER A 198 19.18 -19.68 -1.90
C SER A 198 19.07 -20.77 -2.97
N ILE A 199 18.77 -20.41 -4.22
CA ILE A 199 18.68 -21.36 -5.34
C ILE A 199 20.05 -22.00 -5.60
N VAL A 200 21.11 -21.20 -5.64
CA VAL A 200 22.47 -21.73 -5.86
C VAL A 200 22.94 -22.60 -4.68
N SER A 201 22.62 -22.22 -3.44
CA SER A 201 23.04 -22.95 -2.23
C SER A 201 22.23 -24.22 -1.98
N ASN A 202 20.95 -24.22 -2.37
CA ASN A 202 20.06 -25.36 -2.26
C ASN A 202 19.36 -25.59 -3.61
N PRO A 203 20.08 -26.19 -4.58
CA PRO A 203 19.55 -26.45 -5.91
C PRO A 203 18.22 -27.19 -5.89
N PRO A 204 17.21 -26.80 -6.68
CA PRO A 204 16.00 -27.60 -6.88
C PRO A 204 16.29 -28.99 -7.45
N TYR A 205 15.37 -29.93 -7.25
CA TYR A 205 15.39 -31.24 -7.91
C TYR A 205 15.14 -31.06 -9.41
N LEU A 206 15.71 -31.92 -10.26
CA LEU A 206 15.52 -31.88 -11.71
C LEU A 206 14.75 -33.13 -12.15
N ASP A 207 13.62 -32.95 -12.84
CA ASP A 207 12.87 -34.05 -13.44
C ASP A 207 13.48 -34.46 -14.80
N LEU A 208 14.60 -35.18 -14.75
CA LEU A 208 15.38 -35.56 -15.93
C LEU A 208 15.44 -37.08 -16.11
N THR A 209 15.76 -37.50 -17.34
CA THR A 209 15.95 -38.90 -17.69
C THR A 209 17.18 -39.50 -17.00
N SER A 210 17.10 -40.78 -16.60
CA SER A 210 18.15 -41.47 -15.85
C SER A 210 19.49 -41.54 -16.58
N ASP A 211 19.46 -41.55 -17.91
CA ASP A 211 20.66 -41.70 -18.75
C ASP A 211 21.56 -40.46 -18.69
N LEU A 212 20.98 -39.28 -18.48
CA LEU A 212 21.74 -38.04 -18.30
C LEU A 212 22.57 -38.06 -17.00
N PHE A 213 22.06 -38.73 -15.96
CA PHE A 213 22.79 -38.91 -14.70
C PHE A 213 23.97 -39.88 -14.79
N LEU A 214 24.02 -40.71 -15.85
CA LEU A 214 25.20 -41.53 -16.16
C LEU A 214 26.31 -40.70 -16.80
N LEU A 215 25.97 -39.62 -17.50
CA LEU A 215 26.92 -38.71 -18.12
C LEU A 215 27.46 -37.69 -17.11
N ILE A 216 26.55 -36.97 -16.44
CA ILE A 216 26.90 -35.93 -15.46
C ILE A 216 26.23 -36.29 -14.12
N PRO A 217 26.96 -36.29 -13.00
CA PRO A 217 26.37 -36.48 -11.68
C PRO A 217 25.21 -35.52 -11.42
N GLU A 218 24.11 -36.03 -10.87
CA GLU A 218 22.87 -35.26 -10.63
C GLU A 218 23.13 -33.95 -9.87
N ASN A 219 23.96 -33.98 -8.83
CA ASN A 219 24.28 -32.79 -8.05
C ASN A 219 24.96 -31.69 -8.89
N ARG A 220 25.82 -32.05 -9.85
CA ARG A 220 26.45 -31.09 -10.76
C ARG A 220 25.43 -30.50 -11.72
N LEU A 221 24.52 -31.31 -12.28
CA LEU A 221 23.43 -30.81 -13.13
C LEU A 221 22.55 -29.82 -12.37
N ARG A 222 22.16 -30.17 -11.15
CA ARG A 222 21.34 -29.32 -10.28
C ARG A 222 22.02 -27.99 -9.99
N SER A 223 23.29 -28.00 -9.59
CA SER A 223 24.06 -26.77 -9.39
C SER A 223 24.16 -25.93 -10.66
N SER A 224 24.43 -26.55 -11.81
CA SER A 224 24.51 -25.84 -13.09
C SER A 224 23.19 -25.20 -13.50
N VAL A 225 22.07 -25.91 -13.41
CA VAL A 225 20.73 -25.33 -13.68
C VAL A 225 20.42 -24.20 -12.72
N SER A 226 20.79 -24.34 -11.45
CA SER A 226 20.56 -23.32 -10.43
C SER A 226 21.31 -22.02 -10.73
N GLU A 227 22.56 -22.10 -11.19
CA GLU A 227 23.33 -20.92 -11.61
C GLU A 227 22.68 -20.23 -12.82
N ILE A 228 22.25 -21.00 -13.83
CA ILE A 228 21.57 -20.45 -15.02
C ILE A 228 20.26 -19.75 -14.63
N ILE A 229 19.44 -20.37 -13.78
CA ILE A 229 18.20 -19.77 -13.30
C ILE A 229 18.52 -18.49 -12.52
N ALA A 230 19.40 -18.58 -11.52
CA ALA A 230 19.71 -17.45 -10.64
C ALA A 230 20.25 -16.23 -11.40
N GLU A 231 21.08 -16.45 -12.42
CA GLU A 231 21.61 -15.35 -13.25
C GLU A 231 20.50 -14.61 -14.00
N ASN A 232 19.50 -15.34 -14.50
CA ASN A 232 18.44 -14.75 -15.31
C ASN A 232 17.28 -14.16 -14.48
N LEU A 233 17.07 -14.62 -13.23
CA LEU A 233 15.96 -14.12 -12.41
C LEU A 233 16.01 -12.60 -12.23
N VAL A 234 14.87 -11.94 -12.30
CA VAL A 234 14.71 -10.51 -11.97
C VAL A 234 13.47 -10.29 -11.12
N SER A 235 13.35 -9.12 -10.49
CA SER A 235 12.14 -8.73 -9.76
C SER A 235 10.97 -8.59 -10.74
N ASN A 236 9.84 -9.23 -10.44
CA ASN A 236 8.62 -9.16 -11.24
C ASN A 236 7.37 -8.80 -10.40
N GLN A 237 7.53 -8.55 -9.09
CA GLN A 237 6.47 -7.97 -8.28
C GLN A 237 6.42 -6.46 -8.46
N LYS A 238 5.22 -5.95 -8.69
CA LYS A 238 4.92 -4.53 -8.79
C LYS A 238 3.95 -4.13 -7.69
N LEU A 239 4.26 -3.04 -6.99
CA LEU A 239 3.36 -2.46 -6.00
C LEU A 239 2.15 -1.84 -6.71
N GLU A 240 0.95 -2.28 -6.31
CA GLU A 240 -0.30 -1.71 -6.78
C GLU A 240 -0.73 -0.57 -5.86
N GLU A 241 -0.09 0.59 -6.02
CA GLU A 241 -0.30 1.76 -5.15
C GLU A 241 -1.76 2.18 -5.10
N ASP A 242 -2.46 2.20 -6.25
CA ASP A 242 -3.87 2.58 -6.31
C ASP A 242 -4.76 1.60 -5.54
N LEU A 243 -4.56 0.29 -5.71
CA LEU A 243 -5.32 -0.72 -4.97
C LEU A 243 -5.01 -0.65 -3.47
N TRP A 244 -3.74 -0.47 -3.12
CA TRP A 244 -3.31 -0.36 -1.73
C TRP A 244 -3.87 0.90 -1.05
N ASN A 245 -3.85 2.05 -1.73
CA ASN A 245 -4.42 3.30 -1.23
C ASN A 245 -5.94 3.21 -1.09
N ASN A 246 -6.63 2.59 -2.06
CA ASN A 246 -8.06 2.32 -1.95
C ASN A 246 -8.38 1.41 -0.75
N GLN A 247 -7.60 0.35 -0.53
CA GLN A 247 -7.73 -0.53 0.63
C GLN A 247 -7.54 0.25 1.94
N LYS A 248 -6.51 1.09 2.04
CA LYS A 248 -6.26 1.96 3.21
C LYS A 248 -7.46 2.87 3.47
N GLN A 249 -8.01 3.49 2.43
CA GLN A 249 -9.18 4.36 2.57
C GLN A 249 -10.40 3.58 3.08
N GLN A 250 -10.69 2.41 2.50
CA GLN A 250 -11.79 1.55 2.95
C GLN A 250 -11.65 1.14 4.42
N ILE A 251 -10.43 0.79 4.85
CA ILE A 251 -10.15 0.46 6.25
C ILE A 251 -10.37 1.68 7.15
N SER A 252 -9.84 2.86 6.77
CA SER A 252 -10.06 4.12 7.50
C SER A 252 -11.54 4.47 7.66
N ASP A 253 -12.33 4.28 6.59
CA ASP A 253 -13.77 4.57 6.59
C ASP A 253 -14.58 3.54 7.38
N SER A 254 -14.06 2.32 7.55
CA SER A 254 -14.68 1.26 8.36
C SER A 254 -14.43 1.38 9.86
N VAL A 255 -13.48 2.23 10.29
CA VAL A 255 -13.21 2.48 11.71
C VAL A 255 -14.39 3.22 12.34
N GLU A 256 -15.06 2.55 13.27
CA GLU A 256 -16.15 3.15 14.03
C GLU A 256 -15.66 4.33 14.88
N PRO A 257 -16.44 5.43 14.93
CA PRO A 257 -16.10 6.56 15.78
C PRO A 257 -16.12 6.14 17.26
N VAL A 258 -15.17 6.66 18.02
CA VAL A 258 -15.11 6.49 19.47
C VAL A 258 -16.16 7.41 20.10
N VAL A 259 -17.20 6.81 20.69
CA VAL A 259 -18.30 7.56 21.31
C VAL A 259 -18.16 7.54 22.82
N ILE A 260 -18.08 8.72 23.43
CA ILE A 260 -18.12 8.91 24.87
C ILE A 260 -19.54 9.27 25.26
N LYS A 261 -20.08 8.54 26.24
CA LYS A 261 -21.46 8.69 26.72
C LYS A 261 -21.45 9.39 28.06
N PHE A 262 -22.22 10.46 28.19
CA PHE A 262 -22.48 11.14 29.45
C PHE A 262 -23.95 10.95 29.82
N PHE A 263 -24.21 10.45 31.02
CA PHE A 263 -25.54 10.33 31.60
C PHE A 263 -25.87 11.56 32.46
N GLU A 264 -27.14 11.72 32.80
CA GLU A 264 -27.58 12.80 33.68
C GLU A 264 -26.81 12.79 35.02
N ASN A 265 -26.33 13.97 35.42
CA ASN A 265 -25.50 14.23 36.59
C ASN A 265 -24.07 13.67 36.54
N ASP A 266 -23.62 13.10 35.42
CA ASP A 266 -22.21 12.70 35.26
C ASP A 266 -21.31 13.93 35.29
N LEU A 267 -20.17 13.82 35.98
CA LEU A 267 -19.17 14.88 36.02
C LEU A 267 -18.46 14.99 34.67
N ILE A 268 -18.59 16.14 34.01
CA ILE A 268 -17.92 16.43 32.73
C ILE A 268 -16.49 16.92 32.99
N ILE A 269 -16.36 17.93 33.85
CA ILE A 269 -15.09 18.53 34.21
C ILE A 269 -15.16 19.07 35.65
N GLN A 270 -14.05 18.93 36.38
CA GLN A 270 -13.93 19.41 37.75
C GLN A 270 -13.34 20.83 37.78
N GLU A 271 -13.78 21.63 38.74
CA GLU A 271 -13.20 22.95 39.03
C GLU A 271 -11.67 22.84 39.22
N GLY A 272 -10.93 23.78 38.63
CA GLY A 272 -9.48 23.83 38.73
C GLY A 272 -8.74 22.85 37.81
N THR A 273 -9.44 22.08 36.96
CA THR A 273 -8.82 21.18 35.98
C THR A 273 -8.74 21.79 34.59
N ILE A 274 -7.75 21.37 33.80
CA ILE A 274 -7.56 21.85 32.42
C ILE A 274 -8.61 21.22 31.51
N VAL A 275 -9.25 22.05 30.68
CA VAL A 275 -10.28 21.63 29.73
C VAL A 275 -9.63 20.96 28.53
N ASN A 276 -9.93 19.69 28.31
CA ASN A 276 -9.54 18.97 27.10
C ASN A 276 -10.58 19.13 25.97
N GLN A 277 -10.24 18.68 24.76
CA GLN A 277 -11.09 18.84 23.57
C GLN A 277 -12.47 18.19 23.74
N ILE A 278 -12.54 17.01 24.38
CA ILE A 278 -13.80 16.30 24.63
C ILE A 278 -14.70 17.07 25.59
N GLN A 279 -14.14 17.57 26.69
CA GLN A 279 -14.87 18.37 27.66
C GLN A 279 -15.39 19.64 27.02
N TYR A 280 -14.57 20.32 26.21
CA TYR A 280 -15.01 21.49 25.43
C TYR A 280 -16.17 21.15 24.49
N ASN A 281 -16.03 20.11 23.66
CA ASN A 281 -17.07 19.69 22.72
C ASN A 281 -18.37 19.27 23.45
N THR A 282 -18.24 18.65 24.62
CA THR A 282 -19.36 18.26 25.47
C THR A 282 -20.08 19.50 26.02
N LEU A 283 -19.33 20.49 26.53
CA LEU A 283 -19.91 21.74 27.03
C LEU A 283 -20.58 22.56 25.92
N ASP A 284 -20.00 22.60 24.72
CA ASP A 284 -20.61 23.25 23.55
C ASP A 284 -21.91 22.57 23.14
N SER A 285 -21.93 21.23 23.15
CA SER A 285 -23.11 20.44 22.81
C SER A 285 -24.27 20.66 23.79
N PHE A 286 -23.98 20.99 25.05
CA PHE A 286 -24.97 21.40 26.04
C PHE A 286 -25.34 22.90 25.96
N GLY A 287 -24.71 23.67 25.06
CA GLY A 287 -24.97 25.09 24.85
C GLY A 287 -24.38 26.00 25.94
N TYR A 288 -23.38 25.53 26.69
CA TYR A 288 -22.70 26.37 27.70
C TYR A 288 -21.77 27.42 27.07
N LEU A 289 -21.34 27.21 25.82
CA LEU A 289 -20.32 28.03 25.14
C LEU A 289 -20.91 28.98 24.09
N SER A 290 -22.00 28.57 23.44
CA SER A 290 -22.62 29.28 22.32
C SER A 290 -23.72 30.24 22.83
N GLY A 291 -23.46 31.54 22.70
CA GLY A 291 -24.38 32.61 23.14
C GLY A 291 -25.62 32.86 22.28
N GLU A 292 -25.99 31.93 21.41
CA GLU A 292 -27.09 32.09 20.47
C GLU A 292 -28.42 31.54 21.01
N SER A 293 -29.02 32.27 21.96
CA SER A 293 -30.49 32.33 22.07
C SER A 293 -30.85 33.41 23.08
N ARG A 294 -31.33 34.57 22.60
CA ARG A 294 -32.24 35.48 23.34
C ARG A 294 -32.63 36.78 22.63
N THR A 295 -32.23 37.03 21.38
CA THR A 295 -32.59 38.27 20.67
C THR A 295 -34.08 38.38 20.30
N ILE A 296 -34.81 37.26 20.22
CA ILE A 296 -36.24 37.25 19.87
C ILE A 296 -37.14 37.55 21.08
N GLN A 297 -36.68 37.32 22.31
CA GLN A 297 -37.51 37.46 23.52
C GLN A 297 -37.57 38.90 24.06
N THR A 298 -36.53 39.73 23.85
CA THR A 298 -36.57 41.15 24.21
C THR A 298 -37.51 41.97 23.31
N ALA A 299 -37.85 41.47 22.12
CA ALA A 299 -38.80 42.11 21.20
C ALA A 299 -40.29 41.87 21.54
N ALA A 300 -40.62 40.84 22.34
CA ALA A 300 -42.01 40.54 22.70
C ALA A 300 -42.62 41.58 23.67
N LEU A 301 -41.78 42.16 24.54
CA LEU A 301 -42.18 43.19 25.50
C LEU A 301 -42.80 44.44 24.84
N PRO A 302 -42.17 45.08 23.83
CA PRO A 302 -42.77 46.23 23.16
C PRO A 302 -44.00 45.89 22.29
N ILE A 303 -44.10 44.67 21.74
CA ILE A 303 -45.26 44.24 20.93
C ILE A 303 -46.50 44.06 21.81
N ILE A 304 -46.36 43.42 22.97
CA ILE A 304 -47.46 43.23 23.92
C ILE A 304 -47.89 44.57 24.54
N PHE A 305 -46.94 45.47 24.81
CA PHE A 305 -47.25 46.84 25.24
C PHE A 305 -48.04 47.64 24.18
N SER A 306 -47.73 47.44 22.89
CA SER A 306 -48.40 48.13 21.79
C SER A 306 -49.85 47.67 21.60
N ILE A 307 -50.14 46.38 21.83
CA ILE A 307 -51.50 45.81 21.73
C ILE A 307 -52.41 46.30 22.89
N PHE A 308 -51.85 46.63 24.04
CA PHE A 308 -52.62 47.11 25.21
C PHE A 308 -52.84 48.63 25.24
N LEU A 309 -52.12 49.39 24.40
CA LEU A 309 -52.22 50.85 24.27
C LEU A 309 -53.18 51.30 23.14
N LEU A 310 -53.64 50.37 22.30
CA LEU A 310 -54.74 50.53 21.32
C LEU A 310 -56.09 50.21 21.96
#